data_AF-A0A4Z0H2Q8-F1
#
_entry.id   AF-A0A4Z0H2Q8-F1
#
_cell.length_a   1.000
_cell.length_b   1.000
_cell.length_c   1.000
_cell.angle_alpha   90.00
_cell.angle_beta   90.00
_cell.angle_gamma   90.00
#
_symmetry.space_group_name_H-M   'P 1'
#
loop_
_entity.id
_entity.type
_entity.pdbx_description
1 polymer ?
#
loop_
_entity_poly.entity_id
_entity_poly.type
_entity_poly.pdbx_seq_one_letter_code
_entity_poly.pdbx_strand_id
1 'polypeptide(L)'
;MDSLITIVVLGSLVFLVMGIISLIKKNKKAKRNFGIFLGLFVAFIVLVNITQPATETSSESDNVKEVKASESEKETEEQERADETEAEPEKEADPASVVDVEEAVLAGMSDEKFKEAKEKLNADHTKSISIGNGNVGYVIKATDGFVVASTDGERITDVNSFTTMDEVNAFGEESVAASEAKAKEEAKELREQSKTTLSGSGNTASDGIELEAGWAVFDASHKSGSSNFAVELQDESGQTLELLVNTIGTYEGKTFAQIPSQGTYYLNITADGSWNFDIHQTPPVDIKDVPGELSGSGDDVVFINAESGNHKFSFSHSGQSNFAVLVNGQALLANEIGNYEGSTREALPDTGMYAIVVNADGDWTINIE
;
A
#
# COMPACT_ATOMS: atom_id res chain seq x y z
N MET A 1 3.27 -13.64 38.11
CA MET A 1 2.15 -13.93 37.18
C MET A 1 2.36 -13.22 35.84
N ASP A 2 2.94 -12.02 35.84
CA ASP A 2 3.07 -11.22 34.61
C ASP A 2 4.00 -11.82 33.53
N SER A 3 5.16 -12.37 33.89
CA SER A 3 6.09 -12.93 32.88
C SER A 3 5.56 -14.16 32.14
N LEU A 4 4.66 -14.94 32.76
CA LEU A 4 4.06 -16.12 32.14
C LEU A 4 2.96 -15.72 31.14
N ILE A 5 2.16 -14.71 31.49
CA ILE A 5 1.11 -14.16 30.62
C ILE A 5 1.76 -13.52 29.38
N THR A 6 2.87 -12.79 29.54
CA THR A 6 3.60 -12.19 28.40
C THR A 6 4.11 -13.25 27.43
N ILE A 7 4.63 -14.39 27.92
CA ILE A 7 5.11 -15.50 27.07
C ILE A 7 3.94 -16.17 26.34
N VAL A 8 2.79 -16.35 26.98
CA VAL A 8 1.59 -16.92 26.36
C VAL A 8 1.03 -16.00 25.27
N VAL A 9 0.98 -14.69 25.52
CA VAL A 9 0.53 -13.69 24.55
C VAL A 9 1.47 -13.63 23.36
N LEU A 10 2.80 -13.56 23.57
CA LEU A 10 3.78 -13.59 22.48
C LEU A 10 3.69 -14.88 21.65
N GLY A 11 3.58 -16.03 22.32
CA GLY A 11 3.43 -17.32 21.66
C GLY A 11 2.16 -17.36 20.78
N SER A 12 1.03 -16.90 21.32
CA SER A 12 -0.24 -16.85 20.59
C SER A 12 -0.21 -15.94 19.35
N LEU A 13 0.50 -14.81 19.41
CA LEU A 13 0.67 -13.88 18.29
C LEU A 13 1.49 -14.50 17.16
N VAL A 14 2.55 -15.26 17.48
CA VAL A 14 3.35 -15.97 16.47
C VAL A 14 2.50 -17.01 15.72
N PHE A 15 1.63 -17.74 16.43
CA PHE A 15 0.72 -18.70 15.81
C PHE A 15 -0.34 -18.03 14.91
N LEU A 16 -0.84 -16.85 15.31
CA LEU A 16 -1.83 -16.10 14.56
C LEU A 16 -1.24 -15.58 13.24
N VAL A 17 -0.02 -15.02 13.29
CA VAL A 17 0.72 -14.55 12.11
C VAL A 17 1.04 -15.71 11.15
N MET A 18 1.50 -16.85 11.65
CA MET A 18 1.77 -18.02 10.80
C MET A 18 0.50 -18.64 10.21
N GLY A 19 -0.62 -18.62 10.94
CA GLY A 19 -1.93 -19.04 10.44
C GLY A 19 -2.41 -18.19 9.26
N ILE A 20 -2.26 -16.87 9.37
CA ILE A 20 -2.59 -15.92 8.30
C ILE A 20 -1.70 -16.16 7.07
N ILE A 21 -0.39 -16.31 7.24
CA ILE A 21 0.55 -16.60 6.14
C ILE A 21 0.19 -17.91 5.42
N SER A 22 -0.29 -18.92 6.16
CA SER A 22 -0.70 -20.20 5.59
C SER A 22 -2.04 -20.15 4.84
N LEU A 23 -2.92 -19.18 5.14
CA LEU A 23 -4.18 -18.95 4.42
C LEU A 23 -3.94 -18.22 3.07
N ILE A 24 -2.92 -17.36 3.02
CA ILE A 24 -2.57 -16.58 1.83
C ILE A 24 -1.92 -17.45 0.74
N LYS A 25 -1.10 -18.45 1.11
CA LYS A 25 -0.46 -19.35 0.15
C LYS A 25 -1.33 -20.58 -0.17
N LYS A 26 -2.21 -20.48 -1.18
CA LYS A 26 -3.03 -21.61 -1.71
C LYS A 26 -2.21 -22.70 -2.44
N ASN A 27 -1.27 -23.36 -1.75
CA ASN A 27 -0.53 -24.52 -2.29
C ASN A 27 -0.79 -25.78 -1.45
N LYS A 28 -0.77 -26.97 -2.07
CA LYS A 28 -1.09 -28.28 -1.45
C LYS A 28 -0.18 -28.62 -0.25
N LYS A 29 1.05 -28.10 -0.22
CA LYS A 29 1.97 -28.19 0.95
C LYS A 29 1.50 -27.33 2.14
N ALA A 30 0.87 -26.18 1.90
CA ALA A 30 0.41 -25.27 2.95
C ALA A 30 -0.76 -25.87 3.75
N LYS A 31 -1.70 -26.56 3.09
CA LYS A 31 -2.81 -27.26 3.78
C LYS A 31 -2.33 -28.37 4.72
N ARG A 32 -1.29 -29.12 4.32
CA ARG A 32 -0.69 -30.16 5.18
C ARG A 32 0.02 -29.56 6.40
N ASN A 33 0.73 -28.45 6.19
CA ASN A 33 1.42 -27.76 7.26
C ASN A 33 0.41 -27.10 8.23
N PHE A 34 -0.68 -26.52 7.73
CA PHE A 34 -1.76 -25.93 8.52
C PHE A 34 -2.38 -26.94 9.51
N GLY A 35 -2.61 -28.19 9.08
CA GLY A 35 -3.13 -29.25 9.96
C GLY A 35 -2.17 -29.61 11.11
N ILE A 36 -0.86 -29.66 10.84
CA ILE A 36 0.18 -29.90 11.86
C ILE A 36 0.24 -28.70 12.83
N PHE A 37 0.15 -27.48 12.31
CA PHE A 37 0.17 -26.26 13.12
C PHE A 37 -1.06 -26.11 14.02
N LEU A 38 -2.25 -26.44 13.53
CA LEU A 38 -3.47 -26.46 14.35
C LEU A 38 -3.35 -27.49 15.49
N GLY A 39 -2.75 -28.65 15.23
CA GLY A 39 -2.46 -29.64 16.26
C GLY A 39 -1.50 -29.15 17.34
N LEU A 40 -0.43 -28.44 16.96
CA LEU A 40 0.53 -27.86 17.91
C LEU A 40 -0.07 -26.68 18.71
N PHE A 41 -0.94 -25.88 18.10
CA PHE A 41 -1.65 -24.80 18.78
C PHE A 41 -2.63 -25.33 19.84
N VAL A 42 -3.36 -26.40 19.52
CA VAL A 42 -4.22 -27.09 20.49
C VAL A 42 -3.39 -27.69 21.63
N ALA A 43 -2.25 -28.31 21.33
CA ALA A 43 -1.33 -28.83 22.35
C ALA A 43 -0.75 -27.72 23.25
N PHE A 44 -0.48 -26.54 22.69
CA PHE A 44 -0.02 -25.36 23.42
C PHE A 44 -1.11 -24.83 24.37
N ILE A 45 -2.37 -24.74 23.94
CA ILE A 45 -3.50 -24.36 24.80
C ILE A 45 -3.68 -25.35 25.95
N VAL A 46 -3.57 -26.65 25.67
CA VAL A 46 -3.65 -27.69 26.70
C VAL A 46 -2.49 -27.53 27.71
N LEU A 47 -1.27 -27.24 27.26
CA LEU A 47 -0.11 -27.03 28.13
C LEU A 47 -0.25 -25.77 29.02
N VAL A 48 -0.83 -24.69 28.48
CA VAL A 48 -1.11 -23.46 29.24
C VAL A 48 -2.16 -23.70 30.33
N ASN A 49 -3.16 -24.54 30.07
CA ASN A 49 -4.17 -24.92 31.07
C ASN A 49 -3.62 -25.82 32.20
N ILE A 50 -2.51 -26.55 31.98
CA ILE A 50 -1.90 -27.42 33.00
C ILE A 50 -0.99 -26.61 33.97
N THR A 51 -0.57 -25.40 33.60
CA THR A 51 0.37 -24.57 34.40
C THR A 51 -0.29 -23.50 35.26
N GLN A 52 -1.63 -23.40 35.25
CA GLN A 52 -2.38 -22.55 36.17
C GLN A 52 -2.64 -23.28 37.51
N PRO A 53 -2.44 -22.65 38.68
CA PRO A 53 -2.81 -23.26 39.95
C PRO A 53 -4.34 -23.40 40.04
N ALA A 54 -4.79 -24.59 40.41
CA ALA A 54 -6.19 -24.99 40.49
C ALA A 54 -7.02 -24.10 41.42
N THR A 55 -8.11 -23.54 40.91
CA THR A 55 -9.36 -23.45 41.68
C THR A 55 -10.16 -24.70 41.36
N GLU A 56 -10.29 -25.55 42.38
CA GLU A 56 -11.04 -26.80 42.36
C GLU A 56 -12.48 -26.60 41.87
N THR A 57 -12.97 -27.49 41.02
CA THR A 57 -14.04 -28.42 41.39
C THR A 57 -14.04 -29.58 40.40
N SER A 58 -13.79 -30.79 40.95
CA SER A 58 -14.16 -32.15 40.52
C SER A 58 -15.04 -32.28 39.27
N SER A 59 -14.89 -33.26 38.39
CA SER A 59 -14.50 -34.68 38.52
C SER A 59 -14.34 -35.19 37.07
N GLU A 60 -13.28 -35.96 36.75
CA GLU A 60 -13.32 -37.42 36.60
C GLU A 60 -14.24 -37.86 35.43
N SER A 61 -13.84 -38.62 34.41
CA SER A 61 -12.63 -39.36 34.09
C SER A 61 -12.71 -39.82 32.62
N ASP A 62 -11.57 -40.32 32.13
CA ASP A 62 -11.45 -41.44 31.19
C ASP A 62 -11.74 -41.28 29.69
N ASN A 63 -10.60 -41.21 28.99
CA ASN A 63 -10.13 -42.20 28.01
C ASN A 63 -10.97 -42.51 26.77
N VAL A 64 -10.41 -42.06 25.63
CA VAL A 64 -9.99 -42.86 24.47
C VAL A 64 -10.88 -44.06 24.11
N LYS A 65 -11.54 -44.00 22.95
CA LYS A 65 -11.21 -44.86 21.80
C LYS A 65 -12.13 -44.61 20.60
N GLU A 66 -11.46 -44.18 19.54
CA GLU A 66 -11.71 -44.55 18.15
C GLU A 66 -12.13 -46.03 18.01
N VAL A 67 -13.16 -46.32 17.22
CA VAL A 67 -13.15 -47.34 16.14
C VAL A 67 -14.49 -47.32 15.39
N LYS A 68 -14.33 -47.41 14.07
CA LYS A 68 -15.28 -47.49 12.97
C LYS A 68 -16.15 -48.76 12.97
N ALA A 69 -17.29 -48.61 12.27
CA ALA A 69 -17.99 -49.59 11.41
C ALA A 69 -18.60 -50.83 12.11
N SER A 70 -19.73 -51.40 11.72
CA SER A 70 -20.41 -51.49 10.42
C SER A 70 -21.88 -51.88 10.59
N GLU A 71 -22.65 -51.69 9.52
CA GLU A 71 -23.78 -52.51 9.00
C GLU A 71 -25.06 -52.67 9.85
N SER A 72 -26.22 -52.24 9.31
CA SER A 72 -27.20 -53.05 8.54
C SER A 72 -27.98 -54.00 9.47
N GLU A 73 -29.31 -54.06 9.57
CA GLU A 73 -30.36 -53.95 8.56
C GLU A 73 -31.75 -54.00 9.26
N LYS A 74 -32.74 -53.36 8.62
CA LYS A 74 -34.19 -53.65 8.53
C LYS A 74 -35.15 -53.82 9.75
N GLU A 75 -36.18 -52.95 9.66
CA GLU A 75 -37.64 -53.21 9.73
C GLU A 75 -38.27 -53.65 11.04
N THR A 76 -39.22 -52.87 11.58
CA THR A 76 -40.66 -53.15 11.48
C THR A 76 -41.47 -51.88 11.79
N GLU A 77 -42.55 -51.71 11.03
CA GLU A 77 -43.55 -50.63 11.03
C GLU A 77 -44.31 -50.50 12.35
N GLU A 78 -44.65 -49.27 12.74
CA GLU A 78 -45.91 -48.98 13.42
C GLU A 78 -46.44 -47.64 12.91
N GLN A 79 -47.67 -47.68 12.42
CA GLN A 79 -48.35 -46.66 11.66
C GLN A 79 -49.44 -46.07 12.56
N GLU A 80 -49.37 -44.78 12.91
CA GLU A 80 -50.57 -44.05 13.33
C GLU A 80 -50.49 -42.54 13.04
N ARG A 81 -51.27 -42.19 12.00
CA ARG A 81 -52.19 -41.04 11.92
C ARG A 81 -51.62 -39.63 11.68
N ALA A 82 -51.92 -39.19 10.46
CA ALA A 82 -51.87 -37.84 9.92
C ALA A 82 -52.47 -36.76 10.83
N ASP A 83 -51.76 -35.63 10.90
CA ASP A 83 -52.35 -34.31 11.07
C ASP A 83 -51.89 -33.47 9.87
N GLU A 84 -52.78 -33.33 8.89
CA GLU A 84 -52.59 -32.47 7.72
C GLU A 84 -52.65 -31.02 8.19
N THR A 85 -51.49 -30.40 8.41
CA THR A 85 -51.42 -28.94 8.35
C THR A 85 -51.19 -28.57 6.90
N GLU A 86 -52.23 -28.07 6.23
CA GLU A 86 -52.12 -27.38 4.94
C GLU A 86 -51.01 -26.32 5.05
N ALA A 87 -49.86 -26.61 4.45
CA ALA A 87 -48.90 -25.58 4.11
C ALA A 87 -49.52 -24.78 2.97
N GLU A 88 -49.89 -23.52 3.24
CA GLU A 88 -50.11 -22.55 2.17
C GLU A 88 -48.88 -22.57 1.25
N PRO A 89 -49.06 -22.53 -0.08
CA PRO A 89 -47.92 -22.49 -0.98
C PRO A 89 -47.19 -21.16 -0.74
N GLU A 90 -45.94 -21.23 -0.30
CA GLU A 90 -45.01 -20.12 -0.46
C GLU A 90 -45.05 -19.75 -1.94
N LYS A 91 -45.62 -18.59 -2.26
CA LYS A 91 -45.51 -18.01 -3.59
C LYS A 91 -44.02 -17.85 -3.86
N GLU A 92 -43.47 -18.67 -4.75
CA GLU A 92 -42.20 -18.36 -5.40
C GLU A 92 -42.33 -16.94 -5.96
N ALA A 93 -41.60 -15.99 -5.38
CA ALA A 93 -41.61 -14.62 -5.83
C ALA A 93 -41.07 -14.59 -7.28
N ASP A 94 -41.84 -13.97 -8.19
CA ASP A 94 -41.42 -13.77 -9.56
C ASP A 94 -40.03 -13.09 -9.59
N PRO A 95 -39.12 -13.51 -10.49
CA PRO A 95 -37.77 -12.95 -10.52
C PRO A 95 -37.81 -11.43 -10.79
N ALA A 96 -37.12 -10.66 -9.95
CA ALA A 96 -37.13 -9.20 -9.99
C ALA A 96 -36.58 -8.63 -11.32
N SER A 97 -37.22 -7.60 -11.85
CA SER A 97 -36.68 -6.76 -12.94
C SER A 97 -35.63 -5.78 -12.41
N VAL A 98 -34.85 -5.15 -13.30
CA VAL A 98 -33.88 -4.11 -12.92
C VAL A 98 -34.56 -3.00 -12.13
N VAL A 99 -35.77 -2.58 -12.53
CA VAL A 99 -36.53 -1.52 -11.85
C VAL A 99 -36.88 -1.93 -10.43
N ASP A 100 -37.34 -3.17 -10.23
CA ASP A 100 -37.67 -3.67 -8.89
C ASP A 100 -36.43 -3.71 -7.98
N VAL A 101 -35.27 -4.03 -8.53
CA VAL A 101 -34.00 -4.04 -7.80
C VAL A 101 -33.56 -2.61 -7.44
N GLU A 102 -33.64 -1.66 -8.36
CA GLU A 102 -33.28 -0.26 -8.12
C GLU A 102 -34.22 0.44 -7.13
N GLU A 103 -35.52 0.07 -7.09
CA GLU A 103 -36.45 0.62 -6.09
C GLU A 103 -36.17 0.11 -4.67
N ALA A 104 -35.64 -1.10 -4.52
CA ALA A 104 -35.35 -1.69 -3.22
C ALA A 104 -33.92 -1.43 -2.73
N VAL A 105 -32.96 -1.28 -3.66
CA VAL A 105 -31.54 -1.08 -3.38
C VAL A 105 -31.17 0.36 -3.73
N LEU A 106 -30.92 1.16 -2.70
CA LEU A 106 -30.66 2.59 -2.84
C LEU A 106 -29.32 2.98 -2.21
N ALA A 107 -28.65 3.95 -2.84
CA ALA A 107 -27.47 4.58 -2.26
C ALA A 107 -27.77 5.15 -0.86
N GLY A 108 -26.83 4.97 0.05
CA GLY A 108 -26.92 5.34 1.47
C GLY A 108 -27.54 4.26 2.38
N MET A 109 -28.08 3.16 1.84
CA MET A 109 -28.56 2.05 2.66
C MET A 109 -27.39 1.31 3.33
N SER A 110 -27.58 0.79 4.54
CA SER A 110 -26.54 -0.04 5.19
C SER A 110 -26.46 -1.42 4.53
N ASP A 111 -25.31 -2.08 4.70
CA ASP A 111 -25.10 -3.42 4.16
C ASP A 111 -26.09 -4.46 4.71
N GLU A 112 -26.56 -4.30 5.96
CA GLU A 112 -27.63 -5.15 6.51
C GLU A 112 -28.96 -4.93 5.79
N LYS A 113 -29.37 -3.67 5.60
CA LYS A 113 -30.60 -3.35 4.87
C LYS A 113 -30.53 -3.82 3.43
N PHE A 114 -29.34 -3.77 2.83
CA PHE A 114 -29.11 -4.31 1.50
C PHE A 114 -29.32 -5.82 1.45
N LYS A 115 -28.79 -6.58 2.43
CA LYS A 115 -29.01 -8.04 2.52
C LYS A 115 -30.50 -8.38 2.64
N GLU A 116 -31.23 -7.67 3.50
CA GLU A 116 -32.68 -7.85 3.65
C GLU A 116 -33.45 -7.54 2.35
N ALA A 117 -33.07 -6.46 1.64
CA ALA A 117 -33.69 -6.09 0.37
C ALA A 117 -33.44 -7.17 -0.70
N LYS A 118 -32.21 -7.68 -0.79
CA LYS A 118 -31.84 -8.73 -1.73
C LYS A 118 -32.60 -10.04 -1.48
N GLU A 119 -32.74 -10.44 -0.21
CA GLU A 119 -33.53 -11.63 0.17
C GLU A 119 -35.00 -11.48 -0.23
N LYS A 120 -35.61 -10.31 0.03
CA LYS A 120 -37.00 -10.03 -0.34
C LYS A 120 -37.26 -10.05 -1.84
N LEU A 121 -36.26 -9.64 -2.64
CA LEU A 121 -36.34 -9.61 -4.10
C LEU A 121 -36.08 -10.97 -4.75
N ASN A 122 -35.69 -12.00 -3.98
CA ASN A 122 -35.21 -13.28 -4.50
C ASN A 122 -34.10 -13.09 -5.57
N ALA A 123 -33.28 -12.05 -5.40
CA ALA A 123 -32.35 -11.60 -6.43
C ALA A 123 -31.01 -12.35 -6.30
N ASP A 124 -30.58 -12.97 -7.40
CA ASP A 124 -29.40 -13.82 -7.39
C ASP A 124 -28.11 -12.97 -7.38
N HIS A 125 -27.30 -13.12 -6.33
CA HIS A 125 -25.95 -12.57 -6.29
C HIS A 125 -25.09 -13.44 -7.19
N THR A 126 -24.73 -12.93 -8.36
CA THR A 126 -23.94 -13.69 -9.33
C THR A 126 -22.45 -13.66 -8.99
N LYS A 127 -21.93 -12.47 -8.68
CA LYS A 127 -20.53 -12.25 -8.31
C LYS A 127 -20.33 -10.89 -7.67
N SER A 128 -19.12 -10.69 -7.15
CA SER A 128 -18.61 -9.39 -6.73
C SER A 128 -17.53 -8.92 -7.71
N ILE A 129 -17.51 -7.63 -8.02
CA ILE A 129 -16.46 -6.98 -8.81
C ILE A 129 -15.71 -5.97 -7.95
N SER A 130 -14.42 -5.77 -8.21
CA SER A 130 -13.68 -4.66 -7.60
C SER A 130 -14.16 -3.36 -8.25
N ILE A 131 -14.39 -2.34 -7.43
CA ILE A 131 -14.64 -0.96 -7.89
C ILE A 131 -13.55 0.00 -7.36
N GLY A 132 -12.46 -0.56 -6.84
CA GLY A 132 -11.26 0.17 -6.44
C GLY A 132 -11.22 0.59 -4.97
N ASN A 133 -10.03 0.92 -4.48
CA ASN A 133 -9.76 1.28 -3.07
C ASN A 133 -10.29 0.26 -2.02
N GLY A 134 -10.36 -1.03 -2.38
CA GLY A 134 -10.91 -2.09 -1.52
C GLY A 134 -12.44 -2.19 -1.51
N ASN A 135 -13.13 -1.29 -2.22
CA ASN A 135 -14.59 -1.29 -2.36
C ASN A 135 -15.05 -2.34 -3.38
N VAL A 136 -16.29 -2.79 -3.23
CA VAL A 136 -16.86 -3.90 -4.01
C VAL A 136 -18.19 -3.50 -4.64
N GLY A 137 -18.40 -3.91 -5.88
CA GLY A 137 -19.71 -3.90 -6.53
C GLY A 137 -20.38 -5.27 -6.44
N TYR A 138 -21.52 -5.37 -5.76
CA TYR A 138 -22.34 -6.58 -5.75
C TYR A 138 -23.17 -6.66 -7.03
N VAL A 139 -22.91 -7.68 -7.87
CA VAL A 139 -23.63 -7.88 -9.12
C VAL A 139 -24.86 -8.74 -8.85
N ILE A 140 -26.01 -8.11 -9.01
CA ILE A 140 -27.34 -8.69 -8.87
C ILE A 140 -27.89 -8.95 -10.27
N LYS A 141 -28.30 -10.19 -10.54
CA LYS A 141 -28.93 -10.53 -11.81
C LYS A 141 -30.44 -10.31 -11.72
N ALA A 142 -30.96 -9.52 -12.65
CA ALA A 142 -32.39 -9.29 -12.85
C ALA A 142 -32.89 -10.05 -14.09
N THR A 143 -34.19 -10.01 -14.36
CA THR A 143 -34.79 -10.65 -15.53
C THR A 143 -34.40 -10.01 -16.86
N ASP A 144 -34.16 -8.70 -16.86
CA ASP A 144 -33.89 -7.86 -18.04
C ASP A 144 -32.51 -7.20 -18.02
N GLY A 145 -31.64 -7.56 -17.06
CA GLY A 145 -30.28 -7.04 -16.99
C GLY A 145 -29.54 -7.38 -15.69
N PHE A 146 -28.66 -6.48 -15.28
CA PHE A 146 -27.84 -6.57 -14.08
C PHE A 146 -27.88 -5.25 -13.33
N VAL A 147 -27.83 -5.31 -12.01
CA VAL A 147 -27.62 -4.15 -11.14
C VAL A 147 -26.33 -4.36 -10.36
N VAL A 148 -25.49 -3.34 -10.32
CA VAL A 148 -24.30 -3.30 -9.47
C VAL A 148 -24.57 -2.35 -8.32
N ALA A 149 -24.64 -2.90 -7.12
CA ALA A 149 -24.69 -2.14 -5.88
C ALA A 149 -23.26 -2.00 -5.32
N SER A 150 -22.68 -0.81 -5.49
CA SER A 150 -21.35 -0.46 -4.99
C SER A 150 -21.37 -0.26 -3.49
N THR A 151 -20.40 -0.81 -2.76
CA THR A 151 -20.32 -0.71 -1.29
C THR A 151 -18.89 -0.41 -0.82
N ASP A 152 -18.78 0.37 0.25
CA ASP A 152 -17.54 0.59 1.01
C ASP A 152 -17.38 -0.39 2.18
N GLY A 153 -18.30 -1.36 2.32
CA GLY A 153 -18.35 -2.32 3.40
C GLY A 153 -19.21 -1.89 4.59
N GLU A 154 -19.60 -0.61 4.67
CA GLU A 154 -20.57 -0.12 5.63
C GLU A 154 -21.93 0.14 4.97
N ARG A 155 -21.92 0.71 3.75
CA ARG A 155 -23.11 1.22 3.06
C ARG A 155 -22.99 1.05 1.56
N ILE A 156 -24.15 0.98 0.91
CA ILE A 156 -24.21 1.11 -0.54
C ILE A 156 -23.91 2.57 -0.91
N THR A 157 -22.87 2.78 -1.71
CA THR A 157 -22.41 4.10 -2.13
C THR A 157 -23.04 4.52 -3.45
N ASP A 158 -23.35 3.55 -4.32
CA ASP A 158 -23.91 3.80 -5.64
C ASP A 158 -24.64 2.57 -6.19
N VAL A 159 -25.57 2.78 -7.13
CA VAL A 159 -26.37 1.72 -7.74
C VAL A 159 -26.48 2.00 -9.24
N ASN A 160 -25.94 1.11 -10.06
CA ASN A 160 -25.92 1.26 -11.53
C ASN A 160 -26.51 0.01 -12.19
N SER A 161 -27.28 0.19 -13.26
CA SER A 161 -27.84 -0.91 -14.06
C SER A 161 -27.17 -1.06 -15.42
N PHE A 162 -27.14 -2.30 -15.89
CA PHE A 162 -26.47 -2.72 -17.12
C PHE A 162 -27.30 -3.78 -17.82
N THR A 163 -27.21 -3.84 -19.16
CA THR A 163 -27.92 -4.85 -19.94
C THR A 163 -27.12 -6.14 -20.04
N THR A 164 -25.78 -6.05 -20.04
CA THR A 164 -24.91 -7.19 -20.25
C THR A 164 -23.82 -7.32 -19.18
N MET A 165 -23.29 -8.53 -19.02
CA MET A 165 -22.16 -8.77 -18.10
C MET A 165 -20.86 -8.10 -18.59
N ASP A 166 -20.72 -7.87 -19.90
CA ASP A 166 -19.55 -7.19 -20.46
C ASP A 166 -19.55 -5.70 -20.04
N GLU A 167 -20.71 -5.06 -20.03
CA GLU A 167 -20.88 -3.70 -19.48
C GLU A 167 -20.57 -3.65 -17.97
N VAL A 168 -21.01 -4.65 -17.20
CA VAL A 168 -20.68 -4.76 -15.77
C VAL A 168 -19.17 -4.88 -15.55
N ASN A 169 -18.47 -5.68 -16.37
CA ASN A 169 -17.01 -5.83 -16.27
C ASN A 169 -16.30 -4.52 -16.63
N ALA A 170 -16.70 -3.87 -17.73
CA ALA A 170 -16.17 -2.58 -18.14
C ALA A 170 -16.37 -1.52 -17.04
N PHE A 171 -17.56 -1.46 -16.43
CA PHE A 171 -17.82 -0.59 -15.29
C PHE A 171 -16.87 -0.85 -14.11
N GLY A 172 -16.59 -2.11 -13.78
CA GLY A 172 -15.63 -2.46 -12.73
C GLY A 172 -14.22 -1.97 -13.04
N GLU A 173 -13.74 -2.22 -14.26
CA GLU A 173 -12.41 -1.78 -14.72
C GLU A 173 -12.29 -0.25 -14.74
N GLU A 174 -13.30 0.46 -15.26
CA GLU A 174 -13.36 1.92 -15.27
C GLU A 174 -13.43 2.50 -13.86
N SER A 175 -14.22 1.88 -12.97
CA SER A 175 -14.33 2.31 -11.57
C SER A 175 -13.01 2.15 -10.83
N VAL A 176 -12.30 1.03 -11.03
CA VAL A 176 -10.96 0.83 -10.48
C VAL A 176 -10.00 1.90 -10.98
N ALA A 177 -9.92 2.11 -12.30
CA ALA A 177 -9.04 3.13 -12.89
C ALA A 177 -9.37 4.55 -12.39
N ALA A 178 -10.66 4.89 -12.28
CA ALA A 178 -11.11 6.18 -11.76
C ALA A 178 -10.75 6.35 -10.28
N SER A 179 -10.89 5.30 -9.46
CA SER A 179 -10.51 5.33 -8.06
C SER A 179 -9.00 5.51 -7.87
N GLU A 180 -8.19 4.83 -8.68
CA GLU A 180 -6.72 4.94 -8.64
C GLU A 180 -6.27 6.33 -9.09
N ALA A 181 -6.87 6.87 -10.15
CA ALA A 181 -6.61 8.24 -10.61
C ALA A 181 -6.98 9.28 -9.54
N LYS A 182 -8.12 9.10 -8.87
CA LYS A 182 -8.53 9.97 -7.76
C LYS A 182 -7.57 9.89 -6.58
N ALA A 183 -7.22 8.68 -6.14
CA ALA A 183 -6.27 8.48 -5.04
C ALA A 183 -4.89 9.07 -5.36
N LYS A 184 -4.46 8.98 -6.61
CA LYS A 184 -3.23 9.59 -7.10
C LYS A 184 -3.27 11.11 -7.07
N GLU A 185 -4.39 11.72 -7.44
CA GLU A 185 -4.56 13.17 -7.35
C GLU A 185 -4.60 13.64 -5.90
N GLU A 186 -5.35 12.96 -5.03
CA GLU A 186 -5.37 13.24 -3.58
C GLU A 186 -3.97 13.11 -2.95
N ALA A 187 -3.18 12.12 -3.36
CA ALA A 187 -1.81 11.96 -2.91
C ALA A 187 -0.88 13.07 -3.44
N LYS A 188 -1.09 13.58 -4.65
CA LYS A 188 -0.37 14.75 -5.19
C LYS A 188 -0.72 16.01 -4.41
N GLU A 189 -2.00 16.23 -4.13
CA GLU A 189 -2.46 17.36 -3.31
C GLU A 189 -1.88 17.28 -1.90
N LEU A 190 -1.90 16.11 -1.26
CA LEU A 190 -1.33 15.92 0.07
C LEU A 190 0.18 16.19 0.08
N ARG A 191 0.91 15.71 -0.94
CA ARG A 191 2.34 16.00 -1.11
C ARG A 191 2.59 17.51 -1.20
N GLU A 192 1.84 18.22 -2.05
CA GLU A 192 1.99 19.68 -2.20
C GLU A 192 1.60 20.43 -0.93
N GLN A 193 0.58 19.99 -0.20
CA GLN A 193 0.18 20.60 1.08
C GLN A 193 1.20 20.35 2.20
N SER A 194 1.90 19.22 2.16
CA SER A 194 2.91 18.84 3.15
C SER A 194 4.28 19.46 2.93
N LYS A 195 4.50 20.15 1.80
CA LYS A 195 5.82 20.72 1.49
C LYS A 195 6.11 21.93 2.37
N THR A 196 7.38 22.13 2.67
CA THR A 196 7.85 23.36 3.32
C THR A 196 8.46 24.28 2.26
N THR A 197 7.94 25.50 2.15
CA THR A 197 8.45 26.49 1.19
C THR A 197 9.24 27.57 1.91
N LEU A 198 10.40 27.92 1.36
CA LEU A 198 11.24 29.03 1.82
C LEU A 198 11.56 29.94 0.64
N SER A 199 11.72 31.22 0.92
CA SER A 199 12.18 32.17 -0.09
C SER A 199 12.92 33.33 0.56
N GLY A 200 13.81 33.95 -0.21
CA GLY A 200 14.57 35.10 0.24
C GLY A 200 15.48 35.63 -0.86
N SER A 201 16.47 36.42 -0.48
CA SER A 201 17.45 36.97 -1.43
C SER A 201 18.77 37.27 -0.75
N GLY A 202 19.84 37.22 -1.55
CA GLY A 202 21.17 37.45 -1.04
C GLY A 202 21.61 36.38 -0.04
N ASN A 203 22.69 36.67 0.69
CA ASN A 203 23.14 35.83 1.79
C ASN A 203 22.09 35.80 2.90
N THR A 204 21.71 34.62 3.35
CA THR A 204 20.67 34.42 4.37
C THR A 204 20.96 33.18 5.21
N ALA A 205 20.84 33.29 6.52
CA ALA A 205 20.55 32.14 7.36
C ALA A 205 19.03 32.07 7.52
N SER A 206 18.41 30.96 7.11
CA SER A 206 16.95 30.83 7.14
C SER A 206 16.41 30.81 8.56
N ASP A 207 15.09 31.02 8.70
CA ASP A 207 14.38 30.57 9.90
C ASP A 207 14.46 29.04 10.01
N GLY A 208 14.12 28.51 11.19
CA GLY A 208 14.14 27.06 11.47
C GLY A 208 13.13 26.29 10.64
N ILE A 209 13.55 25.13 10.14
CA ILE A 209 12.79 24.21 9.30
C ILE A 209 12.61 22.92 10.09
N GLU A 210 11.38 22.54 10.37
CA GLU A 210 11.11 21.24 11.02
C GLU A 210 11.19 20.13 9.98
N LEU A 211 12.12 19.19 10.18
CA LEU A 211 12.27 18.01 9.33
C LEU A 211 12.14 16.74 10.17
N GLU A 212 11.51 15.72 9.59
CA GLU A 212 11.42 14.38 10.14
C GLU A 212 12.69 13.57 9.83
N ALA A 213 12.99 12.56 10.67
CA ALA A 213 14.08 11.62 10.40
C ALA A 213 13.83 10.86 9.08
N GLY A 214 14.88 10.62 8.31
CA GLY A 214 14.80 9.92 7.02
C GLY A 214 15.52 10.71 5.94
N TRP A 215 14.81 11.08 4.88
CA TRP A 215 15.37 11.87 3.79
C TRP A 215 14.56 13.15 3.57
N ALA A 216 15.18 14.13 2.93
CA ALA A 216 14.53 15.32 2.43
C ALA A 216 15.06 15.64 1.03
N VAL A 217 14.15 16.05 0.13
CA VAL A 217 14.46 16.59 -1.19
C VAL A 217 14.23 18.09 -1.16
N PHE A 218 15.24 18.85 -1.60
CA PHE A 218 15.19 20.31 -1.70
C PHE A 218 15.15 20.68 -3.18
N ASP A 219 13.99 21.10 -3.67
CA ASP A 219 13.81 21.69 -4.99
C ASP A 219 14.15 23.17 -4.91
N ALA A 220 15.31 23.56 -5.45
CA ALA A 220 15.89 24.86 -5.23
C ALA A 220 15.98 25.66 -6.53
N SER A 221 15.74 26.96 -6.43
CA SER A 221 15.73 27.85 -7.59
C SER A 221 16.33 29.21 -7.25
N HIS A 222 17.26 29.66 -8.11
CA HIS A 222 18.02 30.90 -8.01
C HIS A 222 18.22 31.50 -9.40
N LYS A 223 17.19 32.16 -9.93
CA LYS A 223 17.14 32.58 -11.34
C LYS A 223 17.68 33.99 -11.62
N SER A 224 17.83 34.82 -10.59
CA SER A 224 18.22 36.24 -10.74
C SER A 224 19.68 36.53 -10.37
N GLY A 225 20.42 35.52 -9.90
CA GLY A 225 21.83 35.66 -9.53
C GLY A 225 22.80 35.31 -10.66
N SER A 226 24.03 35.77 -10.48
CA SER A 226 25.13 35.62 -11.43
C SER A 226 26.45 35.19 -10.77
N SER A 227 26.49 35.19 -9.44
CA SER A 227 27.67 34.90 -8.63
C SER A 227 27.52 33.55 -7.93
N ASN A 228 28.32 33.28 -6.90
CA ASN A 228 28.22 32.04 -6.13
C ASN A 228 26.81 31.87 -5.56
N PHE A 229 26.23 30.69 -5.81
CA PHE A 229 25.06 30.19 -5.13
C PHE A 229 25.45 28.92 -4.38
N ALA A 230 25.57 29.04 -3.06
CA ALA A 230 25.98 27.95 -2.18
C ALA A 230 24.99 27.81 -1.03
N VAL A 231 24.60 26.58 -0.73
CA VAL A 231 23.55 26.26 0.24
C VAL A 231 24.02 25.10 1.09
N GLU A 232 24.18 25.37 2.38
CA GLU A 232 24.50 24.36 3.38
C GLU A 232 23.26 24.03 4.22
N LEU A 233 22.96 22.75 4.39
CA LEU A 233 22.02 22.28 5.40
C LEU A 233 22.76 22.14 6.72
N GLN A 234 22.27 22.82 7.75
CA GLN A 234 22.84 22.80 9.10
C GLN A 234 21.85 22.25 10.12
N ASP A 235 22.37 21.54 11.12
CA ASP A 235 21.59 21.10 12.28
C ASP A 235 21.34 22.24 13.30
N GLU A 236 20.63 21.93 14.39
CA GLU A 236 20.32 22.90 15.45
C GLU A 236 21.56 23.56 16.07
N SER A 237 22.71 22.88 16.04
CA SER A 237 23.98 23.38 16.58
C SER A 237 24.77 24.26 15.60
N GLY A 238 24.28 24.39 14.36
CA GLY A 238 24.99 25.08 13.27
C GLY A 238 26.07 24.22 12.61
N GLN A 239 26.09 22.91 12.85
CA GLN A 239 26.99 22.00 12.15
C GLN A 239 26.42 21.70 10.76
N THR A 240 27.24 21.92 9.72
CA THR A 240 26.90 21.54 8.35
C THR A 240 26.79 20.03 8.22
N LEU A 241 25.61 19.58 7.81
CA LEU A 241 25.32 18.19 7.49
C LEU A 241 25.57 17.89 6.01
N GLU A 242 25.16 18.79 5.13
CA GLU A 242 25.24 18.59 3.68
C GLU A 242 25.47 19.92 2.95
N LEU A 243 26.26 19.86 1.88
CA LEU A 243 26.40 20.96 0.92
C LEU A 243 25.44 20.69 -0.24
N LEU A 244 24.21 21.20 -0.09
CA LEU A 244 23.12 20.93 -1.03
C LEU A 244 23.43 21.48 -2.42
N VAL A 245 23.86 22.74 -2.50
CA VAL A 245 24.16 23.42 -3.77
C VAL A 245 25.51 24.12 -3.66
N ASN A 246 26.31 24.05 -4.73
CA ASN A 246 27.56 24.82 -4.85
C ASN A 246 27.86 25.12 -6.31
N THR A 247 27.27 26.20 -6.83
CA THR A 247 27.38 26.59 -8.24
C THR A 247 27.65 28.09 -8.39
N ILE A 248 27.90 28.52 -9.63
CA ILE A 248 28.04 29.94 -10.00
C ILE A 248 26.95 30.27 -11.00
N GLY A 249 26.23 31.36 -10.75
CA GLY A 249 25.20 31.86 -11.63
C GLY A 249 23.81 31.34 -11.26
N THR A 250 22.99 31.17 -12.29
CA THR A 250 21.62 30.70 -12.11
C THR A 250 21.57 29.22 -11.75
N TYR A 251 20.62 28.84 -10.92
CA TYR A 251 20.41 27.45 -10.53
C TYR A 251 18.92 27.08 -10.52
N GLU A 252 18.61 25.88 -10.95
CA GLU A 252 17.30 25.22 -10.80
C GLU A 252 17.55 23.72 -10.78
N GLY A 253 17.17 23.03 -9.71
CA GLY A 253 17.45 21.60 -9.56
C GLY A 253 17.05 21.05 -8.20
N LYS A 254 17.01 19.72 -8.09
CA LYS A 254 16.67 19.02 -6.85
C LYS A 254 17.90 18.42 -6.21
N THR A 255 17.99 18.57 -4.90
CA THR A 255 19.09 18.03 -4.09
C THR A 255 18.53 17.17 -2.97
N PHE A 256 19.36 16.31 -2.38
CA PHE A 256 18.94 15.28 -1.44
C PHE A 256 19.81 15.34 -0.18
N ALA A 257 19.19 15.21 0.98
CA ALA A 257 19.91 14.99 2.23
C ALA A 257 19.29 13.87 3.05
N GLN A 258 20.14 13.14 3.77
CA GLN A 258 19.72 12.26 4.86
C GLN A 258 19.54 13.11 6.12
N ILE A 259 18.38 13.00 6.75
CA ILE A 259 18.00 13.69 7.98
C ILE A 259 18.15 12.68 9.13
N PRO A 260 19.19 12.82 9.98
CA PRO A 260 19.52 11.79 10.97
C PRO A 260 18.43 11.60 12.06
N SER A 261 17.72 12.68 12.39
CA SER A 261 16.73 12.71 13.47
C SER A 261 15.67 13.77 13.18
N GLN A 262 14.48 13.60 13.74
CA GLN A 262 13.48 14.66 13.71
C GLN A 262 13.98 15.89 14.49
N GLY A 263 13.79 17.09 13.96
CA GLY A 263 14.12 18.33 14.65
C GLY A 263 14.17 19.56 13.74
N THR A 264 14.70 20.64 14.30
CA THR A 264 14.87 21.92 13.60
C THR A 264 16.21 21.97 12.86
N TYR A 265 16.16 22.38 11.59
CA TYR A 265 17.28 22.54 10.69
C TYR A 265 17.31 23.93 10.08
N TYR A 266 18.45 24.32 9.51
CA TYR A 266 18.63 25.63 8.90
C TYR A 266 19.31 25.53 7.54
N LEU A 267 18.97 26.44 6.63
CA LEU A 267 19.74 26.67 5.42
C LEU A 267 20.62 27.89 5.60
N ASN A 268 21.93 27.69 5.45
CA ASN A 268 22.91 28.78 5.36
C ASN A 268 23.21 29.03 3.87
N ILE A 269 22.72 30.15 3.35
CA ILE A 269 22.67 30.46 1.93
C ILE A 269 23.62 31.61 1.63
N THR A 270 24.48 31.42 0.63
CA THR A 270 25.26 32.47 -0.04
C THR A 270 24.69 32.67 -1.43
N ALA A 271 24.26 33.90 -1.76
CA ALA A 271 23.63 34.22 -3.05
C ALA A 271 23.77 35.72 -3.36
N ASP A 272 23.67 36.11 -4.63
CA ASP A 272 23.62 37.51 -5.08
C ASP A 272 22.25 37.96 -5.62
N GLY A 273 21.24 37.09 -5.51
CA GLY A 273 19.89 37.28 -6.04
C GLY A 273 18.83 36.56 -5.22
N SER A 274 17.60 36.55 -5.74
CA SER A 274 16.46 35.86 -5.11
C SER A 274 16.60 34.34 -5.20
N TRP A 275 16.21 33.64 -4.15
CA TRP A 275 16.17 32.19 -4.10
C TRP A 275 14.86 31.69 -3.50
N ASN A 276 14.49 30.47 -3.82
CA ASN A 276 13.36 29.75 -3.24
C ASN A 276 13.67 28.26 -3.13
N PHE A 277 13.04 27.60 -2.16
CA PHE A 277 13.10 26.17 -1.93
C PHE A 277 11.70 25.63 -1.70
N ASP A 278 11.39 24.50 -2.33
CA ASP A 278 10.31 23.61 -1.92
C ASP A 278 10.94 22.33 -1.37
N ILE A 279 10.64 22.03 -0.10
CA ILE A 279 11.24 20.90 0.63
C ILE A 279 10.19 19.81 0.80
N HIS A 280 10.52 18.59 0.38
CA HIS A 280 9.64 17.43 0.41
C HIS A 280 10.25 16.26 1.19
N GLN A 281 9.46 15.64 2.08
CA GLN A 281 9.79 14.37 2.75
C GLN A 281 8.77 13.25 2.46
N THR A 282 7.76 13.54 1.65
CA THR A 282 6.84 12.57 1.06
C THR A 282 7.36 12.23 -0.33
N PRO A 283 7.35 10.97 -0.82
CA PRO A 283 7.80 10.63 -2.18
C PRO A 283 6.82 11.13 -3.26
N PRO A 284 7.23 11.23 -4.54
CA PRO A 284 6.31 11.55 -5.62
C PRO A 284 5.33 10.39 -5.82
N VAL A 285 4.14 10.67 -6.36
CA VAL A 285 3.15 9.61 -6.63
C VAL A 285 3.49 8.80 -7.88
N ASP A 286 4.14 9.46 -8.83
CA ASP A 286 4.57 8.89 -10.11
C ASP A 286 5.99 8.31 -9.99
N ILE A 287 6.12 7.15 -9.34
CA ILE A 287 7.38 6.41 -9.21
C ILE A 287 7.49 5.40 -10.35
N LYS A 288 8.63 5.38 -11.04
CA LYS A 288 8.89 4.44 -12.14
C LYS A 288 9.37 3.10 -11.58
N ASP A 289 8.85 2.00 -12.11
CA ASP A 289 9.43 0.67 -11.88
C ASP A 289 10.64 0.43 -12.80
N VAL A 290 11.64 -0.31 -12.32
CA VAL A 290 12.78 -0.77 -13.14
C VAL A 290 12.68 -2.29 -13.39
N PRO A 291 13.16 -2.82 -14.53
CA PRO A 291 14.00 -2.19 -15.56
C PRO A 291 13.35 -1.03 -16.31
N GLY A 292 14.13 0.00 -16.63
CA GLY A 292 13.62 1.21 -17.29
C GLY A 292 14.65 2.31 -17.48
N GLU A 293 14.22 3.38 -18.15
CA GLU A 293 15.05 4.55 -18.45
C GLU A 293 14.59 5.79 -17.68
N LEU A 294 15.57 6.48 -17.09
CA LEU A 294 15.46 7.79 -16.49
C LEU A 294 16.19 8.80 -17.38
N SER A 295 15.69 10.03 -17.43
CA SER A 295 16.32 11.13 -18.14
C SER A 295 15.99 12.45 -17.45
N GLY A 296 16.91 13.41 -17.58
CA GLY A 296 16.78 14.73 -16.97
C GLY A 296 17.93 15.63 -17.40
N SER A 297 18.04 16.79 -16.75
CA SER A 297 19.09 17.78 -17.00
C SER A 297 19.43 18.49 -15.70
N GLY A 298 20.72 18.73 -15.46
CA GLY A 298 21.17 19.31 -14.21
C GLY A 298 20.97 18.40 -13.00
N ASP A 299 21.03 18.99 -11.81
CA ASP A 299 20.80 18.31 -10.53
C ASP A 299 19.34 17.85 -10.38
N ASP A 300 19.14 16.57 -10.07
CA ASP A 300 17.80 16.01 -9.89
C ASP A 300 17.77 14.84 -8.88
N VAL A 301 16.58 14.54 -8.40
CA VAL A 301 16.30 13.38 -7.55
C VAL A 301 15.10 12.63 -8.12
N VAL A 302 15.35 11.44 -8.66
CA VAL A 302 14.32 10.60 -9.24
C VAL A 302 14.08 9.37 -8.38
N PHE A 303 12.83 9.13 -8.00
CA PHE A 303 12.46 7.93 -7.25
C PHE A 303 12.10 6.79 -8.21
N ILE A 304 12.58 5.59 -7.89
CA ILE A 304 12.27 4.35 -8.59
C ILE A 304 11.81 3.26 -7.63
N ASN A 305 11.02 2.31 -8.12
CA ASN A 305 10.79 1.04 -7.47
C ASN A 305 11.66 -0.02 -8.13
N ALA A 306 12.40 -0.78 -7.32
CA ALA A 306 13.26 -1.84 -7.79
C ALA A 306 13.09 -3.10 -6.95
N GLU A 307 13.23 -4.27 -7.58
CA GLU A 307 13.40 -5.53 -6.85
C GLU A 307 14.78 -5.60 -6.21
N SER A 308 14.92 -6.31 -5.08
CA SER A 308 16.22 -6.62 -4.51
C SER A 308 17.07 -7.42 -5.52
N GLY A 309 18.34 -7.08 -5.68
CA GLY A 309 19.22 -7.80 -6.58
C GLY A 309 20.36 -6.95 -7.12
N ASN A 310 21.15 -7.55 -8.00
CA ASN A 310 22.25 -6.88 -8.67
C ASN A 310 21.79 -6.28 -10.00
N HIS A 311 21.66 -4.97 -10.05
CA HIS A 311 21.19 -4.23 -11.23
C HIS A 311 22.35 -3.66 -12.02
N LYS A 312 22.21 -3.55 -13.33
CA LYS A 312 23.17 -2.82 -14.17
C LYS A 312 22.63 -1.42 -14.43
N PHE A 313 23.45 -0.41 -14.13
CA PHE A 313 23.16 0.99 -14.42
C PHE A 313 24.05 1.44 -15.57
N SER A 314 23.45 1.97 -16.64
CA SER A 314 24.17 2.53 -17.79
C SER A 314 23.84 4.01 -17.92
N PHE A 315 24.84 4.86 -18.10
CA PHE A 315 24.73 6.31 -18.01
C PHE A 315 25.17 6.96 -19.31
N SER A 316 24.45 8.03 -19.70
CA SER A 316 24.91 9.05 -20.64
C SER A 316 24.82 10.41 -19.97
N HIS A 317 25.81 11.28 -20.20
CA HIS A 317 25.78 12.67 -19.77
C HIS A 317 26.41 13.57 -20.83
N SER A 318 25.75 14.70 -21.10
CA SER A 318 26.17 15.74 -22.05
C SER A 318 26.32 17.09 -21.34
N GLY A 319 27.22 17.16 -20.37
CA GLY A 319 27.61 18.38 -19.65
C GLY A 319 29.12 18.62 -19.70
N GLN A 320 29.61 19.65 -19.01
CA GLN A 320 31.02 20.04 -19.01
C GLN A 320 31.68 19.95 -17.62
N SER A 321 30.87 19.71 -16.59
CA SER A 321 31.27 19.74 -15.19
C SER A 321 30.97 18.39 -14.53
N ASN A 322 30.85 18.35 -13.20
CA ASN A 322 30.65 17.10 -12.46
C ASN A 322 29.40 16.35 -12.94
N PHE A 323 29.54 15.04 -13.09
CA PHE A 323 28.47 14.08 -13.25
C PHE A 323 28.61 13.01 -12.18
N ALA A 324 27.82 13.12 -11.12
CA ALA A 324 27.78 12.14 -10.05
C ALA A 324 26.38 11.56 -9.91
N VAL A 325 26.29 10.24 -9.72
CA VAL A 325 25.04 9.55 -9.50
C VAL A 325 25.16 8.68 -8.27
N LEU A 326 24.21 8.82 -7.33
CA LEU A 326 24.17 8.07 -6.09
C LEU A 326 22.80 7.40 -5.90
N VAL A 327 22.79 6.24 -5.25
CA VAL A 327 21.57 5.64 -4.70
C VAL A 327 21.39 6.08 -3.24
N ASN A 328 20.21 6.59 -2.91
CA ASN A 328 19.81 7.08 -1.59
C ASN A 328 20.81 8.09 -0.97
N GLY A 329 21.53 8.82 -1.82
CA GLY A 329 22.59 9.76 -1.41
C GLY A 329 23.82 9.10 -0.78
N GLN A 330 23.99 7.78 -0.91
CA GLN A 330 25.07 7.04 -0.23
C GLN A 330 25.93 6.22 -1.18
N ALA A 331 25.32 5.35 -1.99
CA ALA A 331 26.07 4.45 -2.86
C ALA A 331 26.42 5.15 -4.18
N LEU A 332 27.70 5.51 -4.35
CA LEU A 332 28.20 6.21 -5.54
C LEU A 332 28.29 5.25 -6.75
N LEU A 333 27.52 5.54 -7.79
CA LEU A 333 27.47 4.75 -9.02
C LEU A 333 28.37 5.31 -10.13
N ALA A 334 28.45 6.63 -10.23
CA ALA A 334 29.28 7.35 -11.20
C ALA A 334 29.82 8.64 -10.54
N ASN A 335 31.03 9.06 -10.93
CA ASN A 335 31.63 10.33 -10.51
C ASN A 335 32.67 10.75 -11.55
N GLU A 336 32.22 11.52 -12.52
CA GLU A 336 32.97 11.87 -13.72
C GLU A 336 32.91 13.39 -13.96
N ILE A 337 33.71 13.89 -14.89
CA ILE A 337 33.70 15.30 -15.28
C ILE A 337 33.47 15.40 -16.79
N GLY A 338 32.46 16.17 -17.18
CA GLY A 338 32.09 16.44 -18.56
C GLY A 338 31.24 15.34 -19.18
N ASN A 339 31.35 15.19 -20.50
CA ASN A 339 30.63 14.16 -21.24
C ASN A 339 31.01 12.76 -20.74
N TYR A 340 30.01 11.91 -20.53
CA TYR A 340 30.24 10.57 -20.02
C TYR A 340 29.32 9.55 -20.67
N GLU A 341 29.88 8.36 -20.93
CA GLU A 341 29.18 7.17 -21.40
C GLU A 341 29.79 5.97 -20.66
N GLY A 342 29.01 5.28 -19.86
CA GLY A 342 29.55 4.19 -19.04
C GLY A 342 28.49 3.36 -18.35
N SER A 343 28.93 2.38 -17.57
CA SER A 343 28.02 1.55 -16.78
C SER A 343 28.69 0.96 -15.55
N THR A 344 27.90 0.70 -14.52
CA THR A 344 28.31 -0.02 -13.32
C THR A 344 27.25 -1.04 -12.91
N ARG A 345 27.55 -1.84 -11.89
CA ARG A 345 26.60 -2.72 -11.23
C ARG A 345 26.55 -2.41 -9.76
N GLU A 346 25.33 -2.34 -9.21
CA GLU A 346 25.10 -2.11 -7.80
C GLU A 346 24.03 -3.08 -7.28
N ALA A 347 24.25 -3.59 -6.07
CA ALA A 347 23.30 -4.44 -5.41
C ALA A 347 22.28 -3.59 -4.62
N LEU A 348 21.02 -3.64 -5.03
CA LEU A 348 19.92 -3.08 -4.26
C LEU A 348 19.46 -4.14 -3.24
N PRO A 349 19.63 -3.91 -1.93
CA PRO A 349 19.48 -4.95 -0.92
C PRO A 349 18.03 -5.42 -0.74
N ASP A 350 17.08 -4.51 -0.89
CA ASP A 350 15.65 -4.72 -0.60
C ASP A 350 14.78 -4.45 -1.82
N THR A 351 13.64 -5.13 -1.94
CA THR A 351 12.62 -4.73 -2.91
C THR A 351 11.89 -3.52 -2.36
N GLY A 352 11.88 -2.42 -3.10
CA GLY A 352 11.21 -1.20 -2.67
C GLY A 352 11.65 0.04 -3.43
N MET A 353 11.40 1.18 -2.80
CA MET A 353 11.66 2.51 -3.35
C MET A 353 13.10 2.94 -3.08
N TYR A 354 13.75 3.51 -4.10
CA TYR A 354 15.09 4.08 -4.05
C TYR A 354 15.09 5.47 -4.68
N ALA A 355 15.90 6.38 -4.11
CA ALA A 355 16.19 7.68 -4.71
C ALA A 355 17.47 7.59 -5.55
N ILE A 356 17.40 7.96 -6.82
CA ILE A 356 18.55 8.18 -7.69
C ILE A 356 18.86 9.68 -7.64
N VAL A 357 19.97 10.01 -6.98
CA VAL A 357 20.44 11.38 -6.78
C VAL A 357 21.46 11.68 -7.86
N VAL A 358 21.17 12.66 -8.71
CA VAL A 358 22.03 13.07 -9.82
C VAL A 358 22.55 14.46 -9.55
N ASN A 359 23.86 14.63 -9.58
CA ASN A 359 24.53 15.92 -9.65
C ASN A 359 25.14 16.08 -11.05
N ALA A 360 24.65 17.05 -11.82
CA ALA A 360 25.00 17.23 -13.22
C ALA A 360 24.90 18.69 -13.65
N ASP A 361 25.55 19.07 -14.75
CA ASP A 361 25.41 20.39 -15.38
C ASP A 361 24.80 20.35 -16.79
N GLY A 362 24.46 19.16 -17.28
CA GLY A 362 23.85 18.95 -18.59
C GLY A 362 22.81 17.83 -18.60
N ASP A 363 22.37 17.48 -19.80
CA ASP A 363 21.40 16.41 -20.01
C ASP A 363 22.01 15.05 -19.66
N TRP A 364 21.23 14.18 -19.05
CA TRP A 364 21.66 12.83 -18.68
C TRP A 364 20.56 11.80 -18.94
N THR A 365 20.98 10.55 -19.14
CA THR A 365 20.11 9.37 -19.13
C THR A 365 20.70 8.26 -18.25
N ILE A 366 19.83 7.47 -17.64
CA ILE A 366 20.19 6.31 -16.82
C ILE A 366 19.29 5.15 -17.21
N ASN A 367 19.84 4.12 -17.81
CA ASN A 367 19.16 2.87 -18.08
C ASN A 367 19.48 1.83 -16.99
N ILE A 368 18.45 1.22 -16.42
CA ILE A 368 18.54 0.30 -15.29
C ILE A 368 18.00 -1.07 -15.72
N GLU A 369 18.81 -2.12 -15.59
CA GLU A 369 18.56 -3.49 -16.08
C GLU A 369 18.71 -4.58 -15.02
#